data_AF-A0A6P6C3Y0-F1
#
_entry.id   AF-A0A6P6C3Y0-F1
#
_cell.length_a   1.000
_cell.length_b   1.000
_cell.length_c   1.000
_cell.angle_alpha   90.00
_cell.angle_beta   90.00
_cell.angle_gamma   90.00
#
_symmetry.space_group_name_H-M   'P 1'
#
loop_
_entity.id
_entity.type
_entity.pdbx_description
1 polymer ?
#
loop_
_entity_poly.entity_id
_entity_poly.type
_entity_poly.pdbx_seq_one_letter_code
_entity_poly.pdbx_strand_id
1 'polypeptide(L)'
;MLVRRPRDPLQSLHRRGQELKQQVNSLLFESRLKGALEASKRREIYQRCIQLKQTIDENKNALQKLNKADELAPVGDYHQKKEKEHYLLDRLTHQLQELAMSLSGENITEIGALREEEGVSAEEDEDDSEEESEESDGEEKEIEKEEEEKQENEAHQWTSKEYIAVEGFTTQQAGDLTFKKGEILFIIEKSPDGWWMAKNARGNIGLVPRTYLESYHKEEGQESSEEVSEEDLEVGAETAEGVEVKQRTDYHWNAVRKALSEQISTVDVLTTMGAIPAGFRPSMLFQLLEEGNQFRASYFLQPELAPSQLAFRDLIWDAKTGTIRSRPSRVSLILTLWSCKMIPLPGVSIQVLSRHVRLCLFDGNKVLSNIHTVRATWQPKKPKTWNFSPQITGILPCLLDGDCFLRSNSSSPDLGILFELGISYIRNSTGERGELSCGWVFLKLFDGSGIPMPAKTYELYLNGGTPYEKDIEVDPSVSRRAHGNVFHQMMTMRRQPHLLVKLRTLNRRSRDILSLLPETLIGSMSSIHLLIFYRQILGDVLLKDRMSMQSAEFISNPVLATFPKLLEQPDVMDALRISWAEKESTLKRSEKIHSKGLDDRFLM
;
A
#
# COMPACT_ATOMS: atom_id res chain seq x y z
N MET A 1 16.04 21.97 30.02
CA MET A 1 15.17 20.82 30.37
C MET A 1 13.74 21.32 30.43
N LEU A 2 12.82 20.81 29.61
CA LEU A 2 11.42 21.22 29.66
C LEU A 2 10.69 20.38 30.71
N VAL A 3 10.13 21.05 31.72
CA VAL A 3 9.29 20.42 32.75
C VAL A 3 8.08 19.80 32.07
N ARG A 4 7.88 18.49 32.24
CA ARG A 4 6.68 17.81 31.73
C ARG A 4 5.46 18.42 32.41
N ARG A 5 4.58 19.05 31.64
CA ARG A 5 3.23 19.40 32.10
C ARG A 5 2.52 18.13 32.59
N PRO A 6 1.67 18.20 33.63
CA PRO A 6 0.75 17.11 33.93
C PRO A 6 -0.08 16.81 32.67
N ARG A 7 -0.27 15.53 32.38
CA ARG A 7 -0.89 15.06 31.13
C ARG A 7 -2.36 14.74 31.36
N ASP A 8 -3.16 15.07 30.36
CA ASP A 8 -4.57 14.71 30.25
C ASP A 8 -4.76 13.19 30.47
N PRO A 9 -5.56 12.75 31.47
CA PRO A 9 -5.67 11.35 31.85
C PRO A 9 -6.05 10.41 30.70
N LEU A 10 -7.05 10.75 29.88
CA LEU A 10 -7.46 9.93 28.73
C LEU A 10 -6.32 9.77 27.71
N GLN A 11 -5.50 10.82 27.50
CA GLN A 11 -4.33 10.73 26.62
C GLN A 11 -3.25 9.82 27.22
N SER A 12 -3.10 9.81 28.55
CA SER A 12 -2.17 8.91 29.24
C SER A 12 -2.61 7.44 29.13
N LEU A 13 -3.90 7.15 29.34
CA LEU A 13 -4.49 5.82 29.20
C LEU A 13 -4.43 5.31 27.75
N HIS A 14 -4.78 6.15 26.78
CA HIS A 14 -4.69 5.81 25.35
C HIS A 14 -3.27 5.42 24.94
N ARG A 15 -2.27 6.16 25.42
CA ARG A 15 -0.85 5.82 25.18
C ARG A 15 -0.48 4.49 25.86
N ARG A 16 -0.91 4.23 27.10
CA ARG A 16 -0.70 2.93 27.78
C ARG A 16 -1.37 1.80 27.00
N GLY A 17 -2.55 2.02 26.40
CA GLY A 17 -3.21 1.07 25.51
C GLY A 17 -2.45 0.79 24.22
N GLN A 18 -1.82 1.80 23.59
CA GLN A 18 -0.92 1.57 22.45
C GLN A 18 0.37 0.82 22.86
N GLU A 19 0.94 1.12 24.03
CA GLU A 19 2.10 0.42 24.60
C GLU A 19 1.75 -1.06 24.91
N LEU A 20 0.53 -1.34 25.41
CA LEU A 20 0.02 -2.70 25.63
C LEU A 20 -0.24 -3.44 24.30
N LYS A 21 -0.84 -2.78 23.30
CA LYS A 21 -1.05 -3.33 21.96
C LYS A 21 0.27 -3.80 21.32
N GLN A 22 1.34 -3.05 21.48
CA GLN A 22 2.67 -3.44 20.98
C GLN A 22 3.21 -4.68 21.70
N GLN A 23 3.04 -4.79 23.02
CA GLN A 23 3.46 -5.95 23.80
C GLN A 23 2.66 -7.21 23.44
N VAL A 24 1.34 -7.11 23.29
CA VAL A 24 0.48 -8.22 22.84
C VAL A 24 0.88 -8.70 21.44
N ASN A 25 1.09 -7.78 20.49
CA ASN A 25 1.55 -8.12 19.14
C ASN A 25 2.93 -8.80 19.14
N SER A 26 3.85 -8.39 20.03
CA SER A 26 5.15 -9.03 20.20
C SER A 26 4.99 -10.47 20.73
N LEU A 27 4.13 -10.67 21.73
CA LEU A 27 3.88 -11.99 22.32
C LEU A 27 3.22 -12.96 21.31
N LEU A 28 2.26 -12.47 20.52
CA LEU A 28 1.63 -13.21 19.42
C LEU A 28 2.60 -13.54 18.27
N PHE A 29 3.67 -12.75 18.10
CA PHE A 29 4.73 -13.08 17.14
C PHE A 29 5.70 -14.12 17.72
N GLU A 30 6.11 -13.96 18.97
CA GLU A 30 6.96 -14.93 19.70
C GLU A 30 6.34 -16.34 19.70
N SER A 31 5.02 -16.45 19.96
CA SER A 31 4.31 -17.75 19.96
C SER A 31 4.24 -18.46 18.60
N ARG A 32 4.44 -17.74 17.49
CA ARG A 32 4.42 -18.28 16.12
C ARG A 32 5.80 -18.72 15.61
N LEU A 33 6.88 -18.46 16.36
CA LEU A 33 8.24 -18.85 15.96
C LEU A 33 8.48 -20.35 16.20
N LYS A 34 9.17 -21.02 15.27
CA LYS A 34 9.51 -22.46 15.38
C LYS A 34 10.31 -22.83 16.65
N GLY A 35 10.91 -21.87 17.33
CA GLY A 35 11.60 -22.06 18.62
C GLY A 35 10.69 -22.02 19.86
N ALA A 36 9.38 -21.77 19.70
CA ALA A 36 8.39 -21.74 20.78
C ALA A 36 7.81 -23.14 21.13
N LEU A 37 8.35 -24.21 20.56
CA LEU A 37 8.01 -25.60 20.94
C LEU A 37 8.69 -26.07 22.24
N GLU A 38 9.72 -25.37 22.73
CA GLU A 38 10.34 -25.71 24.02
C GLU A 38 9.38 -25.41 25.19
N ALA A 39 9.12 -26.42 26.02
CA ALA A 39 8.18 -26.33 27.15
C ALA A 39 8.51 -25.22 28.16
N SER A 40 9.78 -24.84 28.31
CA SER A 40 10.23 -23.70 29.11
C SER A 40 9.70 -22.37 28.55
N LYS A 41 9.92 -22.12 27.26
CA LYS A 41 9.44 -20.92 26.55
C LYS A 41 7.91 -20.85 26.50
N ARG A 42 7.22 -21.99 26.37
CA ARG A 42 5.75 -22.05 26.44
C ARG A 42 5.21 -21.55 27.78
N ARG A 43 5.80 -21.99 28.90
CA ARG A 43 5.45 -21.47 30.24
C ARG A 43 5.75 -19.99 30.38
N GLU A 44 6.87 -19.52 29.84
CA GLU A 44 7.23 -18.09 29.86
C GLU A 44 6.23 -17.23 29.07
N ILE A 45 5.86 -17.65 27.85
CA ILE A 45 4.84 -16.97 27.02
C ILE A 45 3.48 -16.97 27.74
N TYR A 46 3.10 -18.08 28.37
CA TYR A 46 1.86 -18.18 29.14
C TYR A 46 1.85 -17.25 30.38
N GLN A 47 2.95 -17.16 31.13
CA GLN A 47 3.10 -16.22 32.24
C GLN A 47 3.03 -14.76 31.77
N ARG A 48 3.71 -14.41 30.67
CA ARG A 48 3.62 -13.07 30.05
C ARG A 48 2.19 -12.76 29.57
N CYS A 49 1.46 -13.76 29.06
CA CYS A 49 0.07 -13.63 28.65
C CYS A 49 -0.84 -13.22 29.82
N ILE A 50 -0.72 -13.90 30.97
CA ILE A 50 -1.46 -13.56 32.21
C ILE A 50 -1.12 -12.15 32.69
N GLN A 51 0.17 -11.80 32.75
CA GLN A 51 0.63 -10.47 33.18
C GLN A 51 0.09 -9.36 32.29
N LEU A 52 0.13 -9.53 30.96
CA LEU A 52 -0.42 -8.55 30.02
C LEU A 52 -1.94 -8.43 30.15
N LYS A 53 -2.67 -9.55 30.34
CA LYS A 53 -4.11 -9.52 30.58
C LYS A 53 -4.44 -8.70 31.83
N GLN A 54 -3.79 -9.00 32.97
CA GLN A 54 -3.97 -8.23 34.21
C GLN A 54 -3.69 -6.74 34.01
N THR A 55 -2.65 -6.38 33.26
CA THR A 55 -2.29 -4.99 32.96
C THR A 55 -3.32 -4.29 32.04
N ILE A 56 -3.97 -5.04 31.14
CA ILE A 56 -5.08 -4.55 30.30
C ILE A 56 -6.34 -4.35 31.15
N ASP A 57 -6.67 -5.28 32.03
CA ASP A 57 -7.82 -5.19 32.93
C ASP A 57 -7.66 -4.01 33.92
N GLU A 58 -6.45 -3.77 34.45
CA GLU A 58 -6.12 -2.54 35.18
C GLU A 58 -6.39 -1.26 34.36
N ASN A 59 -5.94 -1.24 33.10
CA ASN A 59 -6.08 -0.08 32.22
C ASN A 59 -7.56 0.16 31.83
N LYS A 60 -8.33 -0.93 31.66
CA LYS A 60 -9.78 -0.91 31.42
C LYS A 60 -10.54 -0.39 32.65
N ASN A 61 -10.21 -0.86 33.85
CA ASN A 61 -10.77 -0.35 35.10
C ASN A 61 -10.45 1.13 35.34
N ALA A 62 -9.22 1.57 35.03
CA ALA A 62 -8.84 2.98 35.09
C ALA A 62 -9.61 3.83 34.06
N LEU A 63 -9.81 3.32 32.84
CA LEU A 63 -10.59 3.98 31.80
C LEU A 63 -12.07 4.09 32.17
N GLN A 64 -12.66 3.04 32.74
CA GLN A 64 -14.05 3.05 33.20
C GLN A 64 -14.28 4.12 34.27
N LYS A 65 -13.40 4.18 35.28
CA LYS A 65 -13.46 5.17 36.37
C LYS A 65 -13.21 6.62 35.95
N LEU A 66 -12.63 6.86 34.77
CA LEU A 66 -12.30 8.21 34.30
C LEU A 66 -13.52 8.98 33.78
N ASN A 67 -13.80 10.15 34.37
CA ASN A 67 -14.89 11.04 34.00
C ASN A 67 -14.39 12.27 33.24
N LYS A 68 -15.29 12.89 32.46
CA LYS A 68 -14.99 14.09 31.66
C LYS A 68 -14.52 15.28 32.52
N ALA A 69 -14.83 15.29 33.82
CA ALA A 69 -14.41 16.31 34.78
C ALA A 69 -12.95 16.15 35.26
N ASP A 70 -12.33 14.99 35.04
CA ASP A 70 -10.95 14.70 35.45
C ASP A 70 -9.92 15.23 34.42
N GLU A 71 -10.38 15.71 33.26
CA GLU A 71 -9.55 16.25 32.19
C GLU A 71 -9.15 17.71 32.45
N LEU A 72 -7.85 18.01 32.35
CA LEU A 72 -7.32 19.36 32.59
C LEU A 72 -7.63 20.35 31.45
N ALA A 73 -8.07 19.85 30.30
CA ALA A 73 -8.45 20.63 29.13
C ALA A 73 -9.72 20.05 28.46
N PRO A 74 -10.55 20.86 27.77
CA PRO A 74 -11.73 20.36 27.07
C PRO A 74 -11.37 19.38 25.94
N VAL A 75 -11.59 18.08 26.17
CA VAL A 75 -11.39 17.05 25.15
C VAL A 75 -12.62 16.97 24.23
N GLY A 76 -12.46 17.40 22.98
CA GLY A 76 -13.45 17.14 21.92
C GLY A 76 -13.65 15.64 21.71
N ASP A 77 -14.90 15.20 21.51
CA ASP A 77 -15.30 13.80 21.30
C ASP A 77 -14.87 12.84 22.42
N TYR A 78 -14.85 13.31 23.68
CA TYR A 78 -14.43 12.54 24.86
C TYR A 78 -15.07 11.14 24.93
N HIS A 79 -16.39 11.03 24.80
CA HIS A 79 -17.11 9.75 24.90
C HIS A 79 -16.68 8.78 23.78
N GLN A 80 -16.66 9.23 22.53
CA GLN A 80 -16.25 8.39 21.39
C GLN A 80 -14.78 7.95 21.50
N LYS A 81 -13.90 8.78 22.09
CA LYS A 81 -12.50 8.41 22.36
C LYS A 81 -12.38 7.38 23.48
N LYS A 82 -13.14 7.53 24.57
CA LYS A 82 -13.22 6.57 25.69
C LYS A 82 -13.75 5.21 25.20
N GLU A 83 -14.78 5.21 24.36
CA GLU A 83 -15.38 4.02 23.75
C GLU A 83 -14.43 3.29 22.79
N LYS A 84 -13.78 4.03 21.87
CA LYS A 84 -12.76 3.47 20.95
C LYS A 84 -11.59 2.83 21.71
N GLU A 85 -11.20 3.39 22.85
CA GLU A 85 -10.16 2.81 23.70
C GLU A 85 -10.65 1.57 24.45
N HIS A 86 -11.90 1.54 24.92
CA HIS A 86 -12.51 0.36 25.53
C HIS A 86 -12.55 -0.83 24.55
N TYR A 87 -13.03 -0.59 23.32
CA TYR A 87 -13.04 -1.59 22.24
C TYR A 87 -11.63 -2.11 21.89
N LEU A 88 -10.61 -1.24 21.93
CA LEU A 88 -9.23 -1.66 21.74
C LEU A 88 -8.77 -2.63 22.84
N LEU A 89 -9.03 -2.30 24.11
CA LEU A 89 -8.64 -3.14 25.24
C LEU A 89 -9.38 -4.48 25.24
N ASP A 90 -10.69 -4.49 24.96
CA ASP A 90 -11.48 -5.73 24.84
C ASP A 90 -10.93 -6.67 23.76
N ARG A 91 -10.60 -6.15 22.57
CA ARG A 91 -9.99 -6.96 21.50
C ARG A 91 -8.64 -7.54 21.92
N LEU A 92 -7.81 -6.78 22.64
CA LEU A 92 -6.53 -7.29 23.15
C LEU A 92 -6.74 -8.39 24.20
N THR A 93 -7.73 -8.25 25.07
CA THR A 93 -8.11 -9.28 26.05
C THR A 93 -8.53 -10.59 25.37
N HIS A 94 -9.36 -10.51 24.32
CA HIS A 94 -9.76 -11.68 23.52
C HIS A 94 -8.54 -12.38 22.88
N GLN A 95 -7.64 -11.62 22.26
CA GLN A 95 -6.42 -12.18 21.64
C GLN A 95 -5.50 -12.88 22.65
N LEU A 96 -5.40 -12.37 23.88
CA LEU A 96 -4.66 -13.03 24.95
C LEU A 96 -5.39 -14.27 25.49
N GLN A 97 -6.73 -14.25 25.58
CA GLN A 97 -7.51 -15.43 25.98
C GLN A 97 -7.36 -16.58 24.97
N GLU A 98 -7.43 -16.29 23.68
CA GLU A 98 -7.20 -17.26 22.59
C GLU A 98 -5.78 -17.85 22.63
N LEU A 99 -4.78 -17.00 22.87
CA LEU A 99 -3.38 -17.44 23.08
C LEU A 99 -3.22 -18.28 24.36
N ALA A 100 -3.88 -17.92 25.45
CA ALA A 100 -3.84 -18.68 26.70
C ALA A 100 -4.49 -20.06 26.55
N MET A 101 -5.64 -20.14 25.87
CA MET A 101 -6.36 -21.40 25.61
C MET A 101 -5.52 -22.36 24.76
N SER A 102 -4.95 -21.88 23.65
CA SER A 102 -4.07 -22.69 22.78
C SER A 102 -2.81 -23.18 23.52
N LEU A 103 -2.19 -22.35 24.35
CA LEU A 103 -1.04 -22.76 25.18
C LEU A 103 -1.42 -23.73 26.33
N SER A 104 -2.65 -23.67 26.86
CA SER A 104 -3.12 -24.63 27.87
C SER A 104 -3.55 -25.97 27.29
N GLY A 105 -4.16 -25.99 26.10
CA GLY A 105 -4.68 -27.20 25.46
C GLY A 105 -3.62 -28.21 25.06
N GLU A 106 -2.38 -27.76 24.79
CA GLU A 106 -1.26 -28.63 24.42
C GLU A 106 -0.54 -29.30 25.62
N ASN A 107 -0.97 -29.08 26.87
CA ASN A 107 -0.37 -29.73 28.05
C ASN A 107 -1.09 -31.03 28.51
N ILE A 108 -2.16 -31.45 27.82
CA ILE A 108 -2.99 -32.60 28.26
C ILE A 108 -2.45 -33.96 27.78
N THR A 109 -1.50 -33.99 26.84
CA THR A 109 -0.98 -35.24 26.24
C THR A 109 0.30 -35.82 26.87
N GLU A 110 0.89 -35.23 27.91
CA GLU A 110 2.18 -35.72 28.46
C GLU A 110 2.37 -35.65 29.99
N ILE A 111 1.29 -35.79 30.78
CA ILE A 111 1.38 -36.29 32.18
C ILE A 111 0.34 -37.41 32.37
N GLY A 112 0.44 -38.43 31.51
CA GLY A 112 -0.48 -39.58 31.45
C GLY A 112 0.18 -40.95 31.68
N ALA A 113 1.41 -40.98 32.23
CA ALA A 113 2.09 -42.21 32.61
C ALA A 113 3.26 -41.93 33.57
N LEU A 114 3.00 -41.94 34.89
CA LEU A 114 3.77 -42.66 35.92
C LEU A 114 3.39 -42.19 37.34
N ARG A 115 3.03 -43.18 38.17
CA ARG A 115 2.90 -43.18 39.65
C ARG A 115 1.59 -42.69 40.25
N GLU A 116 0.80 -43.69 40.61
CA GLU A 116 -0.03 -43.76 41.82
C GLU A 116 0.80 -43.35 43.06
N GLU A 117 0.22 -42.58 43.99
CA GLU A 117 -0.26 -43.06 45.31
C GLU A 117 -0.59 -41.88 46.24
N GLU A 118 -1.68 -42.05 47.03
CA GLU A 118 -2.08 -41.30 48.23
C GLU A 118 -2.35 -39.76 48.11
N GLY A 119 -3.38 -39.19 48.75
CA GLY A 119 -4.35 -39.77 49.68
C GLY A 119 -5.59 -38.87 49.90
N VAL A 120 -6.58 -39.40 50.61
CA VAL A 120 -7.92 -38.83 50.82
C VAL A 120 -7.93 -37.71 51.85
N SER A 121 -8.66 -36.63 51.59
CA SER A 121 -9.51 -35.96 52.60
C SER A 121 -10.58 -35.13 51.88
N ALA A 122 -11.84 -35.38 52.26
CA ALA A 122 -12.96 -34.50 51.98
C ALA A 122 -13.28 -33.79 53.30
N GLU A 123 -13.51 -32.47 53.24
CA GLU A 123 -14.28 -31.77 54.26
C GLU A 123 -15.33 -30.95 53.50
N GLU A 124 -16.58 -31.30 53.78
CA GLU A 124 -17.76 -30.47 53.54
C GLU A 124 -17.75 -29.35 54.58
N ASP A 125 -18.27 -28.17 54.25
CA ASP A 125 -18.92 -27.31 55.24
C ASP A 125 -19.92 -26.39 54.53
N GLU A 126 -21.08 -26.23 55.17
CA GLU A 126 -22.26 -25.51 54.70
C GLU A 126 -22.29 -24.05 55.23
N ASP A 127 -23.48 -23.45 55.16
CA ASP A 127 -23.93 -22.15 55.67
C ASP A 127 -23.37 -20.89 54.98
N ASP A 128 -24.16 -20.05 54.30
CA ASP A 128 -25.52 -19.50 54.56
C ASP A 128 -25.51 -18.23 55.43
N SER A 129 -25.96 -17.13 54.82
CA SER A 129 -26.62 -15.99 55.46
C SER A 129 -26.96 -14.94 54.41
N GLU A 130 -28.22 -14.92 53.99
CA GLU A 130 -28.85 -13.76 53.34
C GLU A 130 -28.85 -12.55 54.29
N GLU A 131 -28.75 -11.33 53.78
CA GLU A 131 -29.52 -10.19 54.30
C GLU A 131 -29.92 -9.28 53.13
N GLU A 132 -31.23 -9.16 52.89
CA GLU A 132 -31.81 -8.15 52.01
C GLU A 132 -31.96 -6.81 52.73
N SER A 133 -32.00 -5.71 51.96
CA SER A 133 -32.70 -4.51 52.39
C SER A 133 -33.32 -3.77 51.19
N GLU A 134 -34.61 -4.04 50.98
CA GLU A 134 -35.63 -3.15 50.39
C GLU A 134 -35.55 -1.70 50.95
N GLU A 135 -36.11 -0.63 50.36
CA GLU A 135 -37.13 -0.46 49.31
C GLU A 135 -37.11 1.02 48.78
N SER A 136 -38.04 1.34 47.88
CA SER A 136 -38.64 2.67 47.64
C SER A 136 -38.10 3.61 46.54
N ASP A 137 -38.63 3.35 45.34
CA ASP A 137 -39.56 4.24 44.61
C ASP A 137 -39.02 5.37 43.68
N GLY A 138 -39.71 5.56 42.54
CA GLY A 138 -39.38 6.54 41.50
C GLY A 138 -39.70 6.09 40.06
N GLU A 139 -40.92 5.63 39.79
CA GLU A 139 -41.39 5.30 38.43
C GLU A 139 -41.30 6.49 37.45
N GLU A 140 -40.69 6.29 36.28
CA GLU A 140 -41.07 6.90 35.00
C GLU A 140 -40.23 6.29 33.85
N LYS A 141 -40.86 6.01 32.69
CA LYS A 141 -40.32 5.36 31.46
C LYS A 141 -40.39 3.83 31.37
N GLU A 142 -41.58 3.28 31.59
CA GLU A 142 -42.07 2.26 30.65
C GLU A 142 -42.70 2.95 29.42
N ILE A 143 -42.72 2.28 28.27
CA ILE A 143 -42.93 2.79 26.88
C ILE A 143 -41.62 3.24 26.20
N GLU A 144 -40.72 2.29 25.95
CA GLU A 144 -39.74 2.28 24.82
C GLU A 144 -38.97 0.92 24.73
N LYS A 145 -39.54 -0.18 25.23
CA LYS A 145 -38.85 -1.49 25.39
C LYS A 145 -39.59 -2.72 24.82
N GLU A 146 -40.57 -2.53 23.94
CA GLU A 146 -41.28 -3.65 23.27
C GLU A 146 -41.04 -3.72 21.74
N GLU A 147 -40.20 -2.85 21.16
CA GLU A 147 -39.88 -2.89 19.71
C GLU A 147 -38.50 -3.50 19.37
N GLU A 148 -37.63 -3.80 20.35
CA GLU A 148 -36.28 -4.34 20.08
C GLU A 148 -36.20 -5.88 20.02
N GLU A 149 -37.14 -6.64 20.60
CA GLU A 149 -37.09 -8.13 20.63
C GLU A 149 -37.55 -8.84 19.34
N LYS A 150 -37.60 -8.14 18.19
CA LYS A 150 -37.97 -8.75 16.88
C LYS A 150 -36.97 -8.57 15.75
N GLN A 151 -35.74 -8.14 16.03
CA GLN A 151 -34.66 -8.06 15.02
C GLN A 151 -33.35 -8.78 15.38
N GLU A 152 -33.34 -9.69 16.35
CA GLU A 152 -32.13 -10.47 16.71
C GLU A 152 -31.90 -11.79 15.93
N ASN A 153 -32.77 -12.15 14.99
CA ASN A 153 -32.69 -13.44 14.28
C ASN A 153 -32.16 -13.41 12.82
N GLU A 154 -31.64 -12.28 12.32
CA GLU A 154 -31.05 -12.20 10.97
C GLU A 154 -29.61 -11.61 10.92
N ALA A 155 -28.88 -11.62 12.03
CA ALA A 155 -27.55 -10.98 12.14
C ALA A 155 -26.37 -11.94 12.42
N HIS A 156 -26.42 -13.20 11.96
CA HIS A 156 -25.31 -14.16 12.08
C HIS A 156 -25.00 -14.90 10.76
N GLN A 157 -24.72 -14.14 9.68
CA GLN A 157 -24.19 -14.71 8.43
C GLN A 157 -22.72 -14.34 8.23
N TRP A 158 -21.82 -15.22 8.70
CA TRP A 158 -20.40 -15.16 8.36
C TRP A 158 -20.25 -15.33 6.85
N THR A 159 -19.67 -14.35 6.15
CA THR A 159 -19.50 -14.41 4.68
C THR A 159 -18.34 -15.32 4.26
N SER A 160 -18.46 -16.60 4.63
CA SER A 160 -17.63 -17.70 4.14
C SER A 160 -17.81 -17.83 2.63
N LYS A 161 -16.90 -17.24 1.85
CA LYS A 161 -16.94 -17.33 0.38
C LYS A 161 -16.74 -18.78 -0.05
N GLU A 162 -17.69 -19.28 -0.85
CA GLU A 162 -17.67 -20.61 -1.43
C GLU A 162 -16.68 -20.68 -2.60
N TYR A 163 -15.93 -21.77 -2.65
CA TYR A 163 -15.00 -22.08 -3.73
C TYR A 163 -15.25 -23.50 -4.24
N ILE A 164 -15.20 -23.70 -5.56
CA ILE A 164 -15.27 -25.01 -6.18
C ILE A 164 -13.87 -25.52 -6.51
N ALA A 165 -13.61 -26.80 -6.22
CA ALA A 165 -12.36 -27.45 -6.56
C ALA A 165 -12.26 -27.73 -8.08
N VAL A 166 -11.32 -27.08 -8.78
CA VAL A 166 -11.13 -27.31 -10.23
C VAL A 166 -10.40 -28.61 -10.56
N GLU A 167 -9.69 -29.18 -9.58
CA GLU A 167 -8.97 -30.45 -9.65
C GLU A 167 -9.01 -31.16 -8.29
N GLY A 168 -8.83 -32.48 -8.25
CA GLY A 168 -8.88 -33.26 -7.01
C GLY A 168 -7.54 -33.29 -6.29
N PHE A 169 -7.55 -33.15 -4.97
CA PHE A 169 -6.36 -33.16 -4.13
C PHE A 169 -6.46 -34.26 -3.06
N THR A 170 -5.41 -35.07 -2.95
CA THR A 170 -5.28 -36.14 -1.95
C THR A 170 -4.13 -35.80 -1.01
N THR A 171 -4.40 -35.82 0.30
CA THR A 171 -3.46 -35.44 1.38
C THR A 171 -2.08 -36.09 1.23
N GLN A 172 -1.02 -35.30 1.39
CA GLN A 172 0.36 -35.81 1.48
C GLN A 172 1.00 -35.54 2.85
N GLN A 173 0.44 -34.63 3.65
CA GLN A 173 0.87 -34.34 5.02
C GLN A 173 -0.31 -34.31 6.00
N ALA A 174 -0.02 -34.44 7.29
CA ALA A 174 -1.02 -34.31 8.34
C ALA A 174 -1.41 -32.83 8.52
N GLY A 175 -2.69 -32.52 8.32
CA GLY A 175 -3.23 -31.15 8.32
C GLY A 175 -3.81 -30.70 6.97
N ASP A 176 -3.51 -31.43 5.89
CA ASP A 176 -4.13 -31.24 4.57
C ASP A 176 -5.61 -31.67 4.57
N LEU A 177 -6.44 -31.06 3.71
CA LEU A 177 -7.81 -31.50 3.45
C LEU A 177 -7.90 -32.24 2.11
N THR A 178 -8.36 -33.49 2.09
CA THR A 178 -8.63 -34.24 0.85
C THR A 178 -9.99 -33.85 0.26
N PHE A 179 -10.01 -33.43 -1.00
CA PHE A 179 -11.20 -33.02 -1.73
C PHE A 179 -11.18 -33.49 -3.20
N LYS A 180 -12.35 -33.71 -3.80
CA LYS A 180 -12.50 -34.12 -5.20
C LYS A 180 -12.72 -32.91 -6.12
N LYS A 181 -12.39 -33.06 -7.40
CA LYS A 181 -12.79 -32.11 -8.45
C LYS A 181 -14.31 -31.93 -8.43
N GLY A 182 -14.77 -30.68 -8.38
CA GLY A 182 -16.18 -30.30 -8.26
C GLY A 182 -16.70 -30.19 -6.82
N GLU A 183 -15.90 -30.50 -5.79
CA GLU A 183 -16.31 -30.35 -4.39
C GLU A 183 -16.31 -28.87 -3.97
N ILE A 184 -17.39 -28.42 -3.32
CA ILE A 184 -17.51 -27.06 -2.78
C ILE A 184 -16.85 -27.00 -1.40
N LEU A 185 -15.98 -26.02 -1.21
CA LEU A 185 -15.22 -25.77 0.01
C LEU A 185 -15.46 -24.35 0.52
N PHE A 186 -15.65 -24.24 1.83
CA PHE A 186 -15.81 -22.96 2.54
C PHE A 186 -14.45 -22.50 3.05
N ILE A 187 -13.97 -21.35 2.59
CA ILE A 187 -12.65 -20.84 3.03
C ILE A 187 -12.80 -20.07 4.33
N ILE A 188 -12.16 -20.59 5.38
CA ILE A 188 -12.11 -20.02 6.73
C ILE A 188 -11.00 -18.96 6.80
N GLU A 189 -9.79 -19.28 6.33
CA GLU A 189 -8.64 -18.39 6.40
C GLU A 189 -7.79 -18.44 5.11
N LYS A 190 -7.23 -17.29 4.73
CA LYS A 190 -6.43 -17.12 3.51
C LYS A 190 -5.01 -16.68 3.83
N SER A 191 -4.08 -17.64 3.90
CA SER A 191 -2.66 -17.35 4.08
C SER A 191 -2.02 -16.80 2.80
N PRO A 192 -0.99 -15.93 2.91
CA PRO A 192 -0.30 -15.33 1.77
C PRO A 192 0.72 -16.26 1.08
N ASP A 193 1.00 -17.42 1.68
CA ASP A 193 1.89 -18.47 1.13
C ASP A 193 1.22 -19.37 0.07
N GLY A 194 -0.09 -19.22 -0.14
CA GLY A 194 -0.88 -19.98 -1.11
C GLY A 194 -1.64 -21.18 -0.53
N TRP A 195 -1.53 -21.45 0.77
CA TRP A 195 -2.28 -22.51 1.45
C TRP A 195 -3.43 -21.91 2.27
N TRP A 196 -4.66 -22.28 1.95
CA TRP A 196 -5.85 -21.73 2.60
C TRP A 196 -6.45 -22.74 3.57
N MET A 197 -6.99 -22.29 4.69
CA MET A 197 -7.74 -23.15 5.59
C MET A 197 -9.17 -23.26 5.08
N ALA A 198 -9.59 -24.48 4.75
CA ALA A 198 -10.91 -24.74 4.18
C ALA A 198 -11.69 -25.77 5.00
N LYS A 199 -13.01 -25.71 4.90
CA LYS A 199 -13.95 -26.70 5.42
C LYS A 199 -14.72 -27.34 4.26
N ASN A 200 -14.72 -28.67 4.16
CA ASN A 200 -15.53 -29.36 3.17
C ASN A 200 -16.99 -29.52 3.65
N ALA A 201 -17.89 -29.94 2.75
CA ALA A 201 -19.28 -30.24 3.08
C ALA A 201 -19.46 -31.35 4.14
N ARG A 202 -18.42 -32.17 4.38
CA ARG A 202 -18.38 -33.21 5.43
C ARG A 202 -17.93 -32.65 6.79
N GLY A 203 -17.70 -31.34 6.90
CA GLY A 203 -17.32 -30.64 8.12
C GLY A 203 -15.85 -30.75 8.51
N ASN A 204 -15.02 -31.48 7.74
CA ASN A 204 -13.59 -31.58 8.01
C ASN A 204 -12.88 -30.29 7.61
N ILE A 205 -11.94 -29.84 8.44
CA ILE A 205 -11.14 -28.63 8.25
C ILE A 205 -9.69 -29.04 7.96
N GLY A 206 -9.05 -28.37 7.01
CA GLY A 206 -7.63 -28.56 6.73
C GLY A 206 -7.12 -27.62 5.64
N LEU A 207 -5.82 -27.68 5.39
CA LEU A 207 -5.14 -26.85 4.41
C LEU A 207 -5.43 -27.34 2.99
N VAL A 208 -5.68 -26.39 2.09
CA VAL A 208 -5.89 -26.61 0.66
C VAL A 208 -5.06 -25.63 -0.18
N PRO A 209 -4.40 -26.09 -1.24
CA PRO A 209 -3.65 -25.21 -2.13
C PRO A 209 -4.61 -24.32 -2.94
N ARG A 210 -4.44 -22.99 -2.86
CA ARG A 210 -5.27 -22.00 -3.59
C ARG A 210 -5.40 -22.31 -5.09
N THR A 211 -4.35 -22.84 -5.71
CA THR A 211 -4.29 -23.11 -7.16
C THR A 211 -5.31 -24.15 -7.63
N TYR A 212 -5.94 -24.89 -6.71
CA TYR A 212 -6.94 -25.91 -7.01
C TYR A 212 -8.38 -25.39 -6.85
N LEU A 213 -8.56 -24.09 -6.60
CA LEU A 213 -9.84 -23.47 -6.22
C LEU A 213 -10.24 -22.29 -7.11
N GLU A 214 -11.52 -22.26 -7.48
CA GLU A 214 -12.15 -21.15 -8.19
C GLU A 214 -13.38 -20.64 -7.41
N SER A 215 -13.68 -19.34 -7.47
CA SER A 215 -14.79 -18.76 -6.71
C SER A 215 -16.14 -19.21 -7.26
N TYR A 216 -16.97 -19.82 -6.42
CA TYR A 216 -18.29 -20.29 -6.82
C TYR A 216 -19.27 -19.11 -6.82
N HIS A 217 -19.82 -18.79 -8.00
CA HIS A 217 -20.92 -17.84 -8.15
C HIS A 217 -22.18 -18.61 -8.50
N LYS A 218 -23.18 -18.54 -7.63
CA LYS A 218 -24.50 -19.12 -7.85
C LYS A 218 -25.37 -18.03 -8.48
N GLU A 219 -25.68 -18.15 -9.76
CA GLU A 219 -26.73 -17.35 -10.40
C GLU A 219 -28.08 -17.87 -9.90
N GLU A 220 -28.62 -17.21 -8.88
CA GLU A 220 -30.01 -17.41 -8.48
C GLU A 220 -30.88 -16.42 -9.25
N GLY A 221 -31.62 -16.94 -10.23
CA GLY A 221 -32.60 -16.16 -10.96
C GLY A 221 -33.84 -15.91 -10.10
N GLN A 222 -34.29 -14.66 -10.06
CA GLN A 222 -35.65 -14.31 -9.69
C GLN A 222 -36.21 -13.32 -10.70
N GLU A 223 -37.32 -13.69 -11.32
CA GLU A 223 -38.05 -12.86 -12.26
C GLU A 223 -38.75 -11.72 -11.50
N SER A 224 -38.53 -10.48 -11.93
CA SER A 224 -39.53 -9.43 -11.79
C SER A 224 -39.56 -8.63 -13.08
N SER A 225 -40.62 -8.85 -13.86
CA SER A 225 -40.94 -8.13 -15.08
C SER A 225 -40.98 -6.61 -14.88
N GLU A 226 -40.38 -5.85 -15.78
CA GLU A 226 -41.08 -4.74 -16.44
C GLU A 226 -40.42 -4.40 -17.78
N GLU A 227 -41.24 -4.25 -18.81
CA GLU A 227 -40.85 -4.15 -20.21
C GLU A 227 -40.52 -2.71 -20.60
N VAL A 228 -39.40 -2.49 -21.30
CA VAL A 228 -39.32 -1.43 -22.32
C VAL A 228 -38.60 -2.00 -23.53
N SER A 229 -39.26 -1.92 -24.68
CA SER A 229 -38.93 -2.55 -25.95
C SER A 229 -37.62 -2.10 -26.60
N GLU A 230 -36.84 -3.05 -27.08
CA GLU A 230 -35.96 -2.87 -28.24
C GLU A 230 -36.72 -3.24 -29.53
N GLU A 231 -36.97 -2.28 -30.42
CA GLU A 231 -37.06 -2.52 -31.88
C GLU A 231 -36.45 -1.31 -32.62
N ASP A 232 -35.70 -1.61 -33.69
CA ASP A 232 -35.18 -0.73 -34.75
C ASP A 232 -34.24 0.44 -34.35
N LEU A 233 -32.96 0.46 -34.76
CA LEU A 233 -32.47 0.21 -36.13
C LEU A 233 -31.03 -0.34 -36.18
N GLU A 234 -30.86 -1.55 -36.70
CA GLU A 234 -29.61 -1.92 -37.38
C GLU A 234 -29.60 -1.38 -38.82
N VAL A 235 -28.53 -0.67 -39.19
CA VAL A 235 -28.04 -0.65 -40.58
C VAL A 235 -26.52 -0.85 -40.50
N GLY A 236 -26.07 -2.05 -40.86
CA GLY A 236 -24.74 -2.52 -40.53
C GLY A 236 -23.62 -2.12 -41.50
N ALA A 237 -22.40 -2.45 -41.07
CA ALA A 237 -21.25 -2.70 -41.93
C ALA A 237 -20.33 -3.75 -41.27
N GLU A 238 -20.57 -5.03 -41.57
CA GLU A 238 -19.57 -6.10 -41.54
C GLU A 238 -18.35 -5.73 -42.42
N THR A 239 -17.11 -6.22 -42.31
CA THR A 239 -16.29 -7.03 -41.36
C THR A 239 -14.81 -6.65 -41.65
N ALA A 240 -13.73 -7.07 -40.99
CA ALA A 240 -13.41 -8.10 -39.97
C ALA A 240 -12.34 -7.49 -39.00
N GLU A 241 -11.63 -8.15 -38.08
CA GLU A 241 -11.43 -9.57 -37.71
C GLU A 241 -11.58 -9.75 -36.18
N GLY A 242 -11.88 -10.96 -35.72
CA GLY A 242 -12.15 -11.24 -34.32
C GLY A 242 -10.94 -11.06 -33.40
N VAL A 243 -11.11 -10.25 -32.36
CA VAL A 243 -10.30 -10.31 -31.14
C VAL A 243 -11.25 -10.65 -30.00
N GLU A 244 -11.13 -11.86 -29.45
CA GLU A 244 -11.84 -12.25 -28.24
C GLU A 244 -11.57 -11.24 -27.12
N VAL A 245 -12.65 -10.68 -26.55
CA VAL A 245 -12.55 -9.81 -25.38
C VAL A 245 -12.20 -10.68 -24.17
N LYS A 246 -10.90 -10.90 -23.96
CA LYS A 246 -10.40 -11.58 -22.76
C LYS A 246 -10.88 -10.82 -21.52
N GLN A 247 -11.69 -11.49 -20.70
CA GLN A 247 -12.08 -10.99 -19.38
C GLN A 247 -10.83 -10.68 -18.56
N ARG A 248 -10.70 -9.42 -18.13
CA ARG A 248 -9.52 -8.92 -17.39
C ARG A 248 -9.55 -9.38 -15.93
N THR A 249 -8.76 -10.39 -15.60
CA THR A 249 -8.61 -10.98 -14.26
C THR A 249 -7.26 -10.60 -13.62
N ASP A 250 -7.06 -9.31 -13.35
CA ASP A 250 -5.80 -8.80 -12.78
C ASP A 250 -5.88 -8.44 -11.28
N TYR A 251 -4.85 -8.84 -10.53
CA TYR A 251 -4.69 -8.51 -9.11
C TYR A 251 -4.68 -6.99 -8.84
N HIS A 252 -3.99 -6.21 -9.70
CA HIS A 252 -4.00 -4.74 -9.60
C HIS A 252 -5.39 -4.14 -9.81
N TRP A 253 -6.19 -4.70 -10.71
CA TRP A 253 -7.56 -4.22 -10.94
C TRP A 253 -8.47 -4.56 -9.75
N ASN A 254 -8.26 -5.71 -9.10
CA ASN A 254 -8.95 -6.03 -7.85
C ASN A 254 -8.54 -5.13 -6.69
N ALA A 255 -7.27 -4.74 -6.60
CA ALA A 255 -6.78 -3.80 -5.59
C ALA A 255 -7.33 -2.38 -5.82
N VAL A 256 -7.27 -1.89 -7.05
CA VAL A 256 -7.92 -0.63 -7.47
C VAL A 256 -9.43 -0.68 -7.26
N ARG A 257 -10.13 -1.78 -7.57
CA ARG A 257 -11.57 -1.95 -7.28
C ARG A 257 -11.87 -1.93 -5.78
N LYS A 258 -11.04 -2.56 -4.96
CA LYS A 258 -11.19 -2.57 -3.49
C LYS A 258 -11.01 -1.15 -2.93
N ALA A 259 -9.92 -0.48 -3.30
CA ALA A 259 -9.63 0.87 -2.85
C ALA A 259 -10.63 1.91 -3.40
N LEU A 260 -11.14 1.70 -4.62
CA LEU A 260 -12.34 2.38 -5.11
C LEU A 260 -13.51 2.11 -4.15
N SER A 261 -13.94 0.87 -3.91
CA SER A 261 -15.11 0.60 -3.03
C SER A 261 -14.98 1.17 -1.61
N GLU A 262 -13.78 1.24 -1.04
CA GLU A 262 -13.52 1.78 0.31
C GLU A 262 -13.46 3.33 0.35
N GLN A 263 -13.03 3.99 -0.74
CA GLN A 263 -12.93 5.47 -0.82
C GLN A 263 -14.02 6.12 -1.68
N ILE A 264 -14.84 5.35 -2.39
CA ILE A 264 -15.97 5.81 -3.20
C ILE A 264 -16.96 6.57 -2.34
N SER A 265 -17.28 6.11 -1.12
CA SER A 265 -18.27 6.81 -0.29
C SER A 265 -17.87 8.24 0.08
N THR A 266 -16.59 8.52 0.31
CA THR A 266 -16.11 9.88 0.62
C THR A 266 -15.99 10.74 -0.64
N VAL A 267 -15.51 10.17 -1.75
CA VAL A 267 -15.32 10.91 -3.01
C VAL A 267 -16.63 11.13 -3.77
N ASP A 268 -17.59 10.23 -3.69
CA ASP A 268 -18.95 10.42 -4.24
C ASP A 268 -19.75 11.42 -3.42
N VAL A 269 -19.57 11.46 -2.08
CA VAL A 269 -20.11 12.55 -1.25
C VAL A 269 -19.49 13.89 -1.68
N LEU A 270 -18.18 13.96 -1.91
CA LEU A 270 -17.55 15.18 -2.41
C LEU A 270 -18.03 15.56 -3.82
N THR A 271 -18.27 14.61 -4.71
CA THR A 271 -18.79 14.85 -6.06
C THR A 271 -20.23 15.35 -6.01
N THR A 272 -21.08 14.69 -5.23
CA THR A 272 -22.50 15.04 -5.00
C THR A 272 -22.65 16.41 -4.34
N MET A 273 -21.74 16.77 -3.42
CA MET A 273 -21.68 18.11 -2.82
C MET A 273 -21.08 19.19 -3.76
N GLY A 274 -20.72 18.86 -5.01
CA GLY A 274 -20.04 19.77 -5.95
C GLY A 274 -18.64 20.22 -5.49
N ALA A 275 -18.04 19.49 -4.53
CA ALA A 275 -16.74 19.81 -3.94
C ALA A 275 -15.57 19.41 -4.84
N ILE A 276 -15.78 18.55 -5.84
CA ILE A 276 -14.75 18.16 -6.81
C ILE A 276 -15.31 18.10 -8.25
N PRO A 277 -14.49 18.37 -9.27
CA PRO A 277 -14.86 18.19 -10.68
C PRO A 277 -15.20 16.74 -11.01
N ALA A 278 -16.19 16.51 -11.88
CA ALA A 278 -16.73 15.18 -12.18
C ALA A 278 -15.71 14.15 -12.71
N GLY A 279 -14.64 14.61 -13.36
CA GLY A 279 -13.56 13.75 -13.85
C GLY A 279 -12.51 13.38 -12.80
N PHE A 280 -12.61 13.87 -11.56
CA PHE A 280 -11.67 13.54 -10.48
C PHE A 280 -12.03 12.19 -9.83
N ARG A 281 -11.01 11.50 -9.31
CA ARG A 281 -11.11 10.20 -8.63
C ARG A 281 -10.12 10.13 -7.46
N PRO A 282 -10.19 9.13 -6.56
CA PRO A 282 -9.03 8.75 -5.76
C PRO A 282 -7.79 8.53 -6.64
N SER A 283 -6.59 8.90 -6.17
CA SER A 283 -5.36 8.69 -6.96
C SER A 283 -4.98 7.20 -6.99
N MET A 284 -5.00 6.60 -8.18
CA MET A 284 -4.71 5.19 -8.40
C MET A 284 -3.22 4.88 -8.13
N LEU A 285 -2.30 5.76 -8.56
CA LEU A 285 -0.87 5.59 -8.27
C LEU A 285 -0.53 5.88 -6.80
N PHE A 286 -1.37 6.63 -6.08
CA PHE A 286 -1.23 6.76 -4.62
C PHE A 286 -1.67 5.49 -3.89
N GLN A 287 -2.82 4.93 -4.23
CA GLN A 287 -3.31 3.68 -3.64
C GLN A 287 -2.29 2.55 -3.79
N LEU A 288 -1.74 2.37 -5.00
CA LEU A 288 -0.67 1.38 -5.24
C LEU A 288 0.59 1.63 -4.37
N LEU A 289 0.98 2.89 -4.12
CA LEU A 289 2.13 3.22 -3.25
C LEU A 289 1.88 2.89 -1.77
N GLU A 290 0.62 2.90 -1.32
CA GLU A 290 0.22 2.56 0.04
C GLU A 290 -0.01 1.05 0.23
N GLU A 291 -0.38 0.33 -0.82
CA GLU A 291 -0.56 -1.14 -0.79
C GLU A 291 0.72 -1.92 -0.46
N GLY A 292 1.90 -1.40 -0.83
CA GLY A 292 3.16 -2.05 -0.47
C GLY A 292 4.42 -1.51 -1.14
N ASN A 293 5.55 -2.16 -0.85
CA ASN A 293 6.87 -1.73 -1.31
C ASN A 293 7.15 -1.98 -2.79
N GLN A 294 6.35 -2.82 -3.46
CA GLN A 294 6.59 -3.28 -4.84
C GLN A 294 6.56 -2.17 -5.91
N PHE A 295 6.08 -0.97 -5.59
CA PHE A 295 6.10 0.21 -6.47
C PHE A 295 7.02 1.34 -5.97
N ARG A 296 7.83 1.08 -4.94
CA ARG A 296 8.73 2.06 -4.32
C ARG A 296 10.13 2.00 -4.93
N ALA A 297 10.83 3.14 -4.99
CA ALA A 297 12.16 3.20 -5.60
C ALA A 297 13.18 2.34 -4.83
N SER A 298 13.01 2.27 -3.50
CA SER A 298 13.73 1.37 -2.60
C SER A 298 13.74 -0.10 -3.02
N TYR A 299 12.61 -0.61 -3.54
CA TYR A 299 12.46 -2.00 -3.99
C TYR A 299 13.23 -2.27 -5.28
N PHE A 300 13.02 -1.45 -6.32
CA PHE A 300 13.70 -1.60 -7.62
C PHE A 300 15.21 -1.38 -7.56
N LEU A 301 15.72 -0.69 -6.53
CA LEU A 301 17.16 -0.48 -6.38
C LEU A 301 17.89 -1.72 -5.82
N GLN A 302 17.20 -2.59 -5.07
CA GLN A 302 17.79 -3.83 -4.56
C GLN A 302 18.25 -4.75 -5.70
N PRO A 303 19.29 -5.56 -5.48
CA PRO A 303 19.68 -6.58 -6.43
C PRO A 303 18.68 -7.75 -6.38
N GLU A 304 18.23 -8.20 -7.54
CA GLU A 304 17.34 -9.35 -7.65
C GLU A 304 18.15 -10.64 -7.78
N LEU A 305 17.70 -11.74 -7.19
CA LEU A 305 18.32 -13.04 -7.37
C LEU A 305 17.95 -13.66 -8.73
N ALA A 306 18.88 -14.42 -9.29
CA ALA A 306 18.64 -15.26 -10.47
C ALA A 306 17.70 -16.42 -10.11
N PRO A 307 17.06 -17.09 -11.09
CA PRO A 307 16.16 -18.22 -10.82
C PRO A 307 16.78 -19.37 -10.01
N SER A 308 18.10 -19.54 -10.09
CA SER A 308 18.84 -20.53 -9.29
C SER A 308 19.06 -20.12 -7.82
N GLN A 309 18.79 -18.87 -7.45
CA GLN A 309 19.08 -18.25 -6.15
C GLN A 309 20.56 -18.21 -5.74
N LEU A 310 21.49 -18.59 -6.64
CA LEU A 310 22.94 -18.67 -6.36
C LEU A 310 23.75 -17.42 -6.74
N ALA A 311 23.13 -16.47 -7.44
CA ALA A 311 23.76 -15.24 -7.91
C ALA A 311 22.71 -14.14 -8.12
N PHE A 312 23.13 -12.87 -8.14
CA PHE A 312 22.25 -11.78 -8.52
C PHE A 312 22.06 -11.75 -10.05
N ARG A 313 20.81 -11.51 -10.48
CA ARG A 313 20.41 -11.41 -11.88
C ARG A 313 20.87 -10.10 -12.51
N ASP A 314 20.87 -9.01 -11.75
CA ASP A 314 21.07 -7.63 -12.24
C ASP A 314 22.32 -6.93 -11.66
N LEU A 315 22.96 -7.49 -10.64
CA LEU A 315 24.22 -7.00 -10.05
C LEU A 315 25.37 -7.96 -10.35
N ILE A 316 26.37 -7.53 -11.12
CA ILE A 316 27.51 -8.36 -11.53
C ILE A 316 28.79 -7.53 -11.40
N TRP A 317 29.86 -8.12 -10.85
CA TRP A 317 31.16 -7.47 -10.74
C TRP A 317 31.97 -7.55 -12.05
N ASP A 318 32.72 -6.50 -12.38
CA ASP A 318 33.75 -6.52 -13.42
C ASP A 318 35.14 -6.30 -12.81
N ALA A 319 35.90 -7.39 -12.69
CA ALA A 319 37.25 -7.37 -12.15
C ALA A 319 38.27 -6.57 -12.99
N LYS A 320 37.99 -6.29 -14.28
CA LYS A 320 38.89 -5.50 -15.13
C LYS A 320 38.79 -4.00 -14.85
N THR A 321 37.59 -3.52 -14.60
CA THR A 321 37.30 -2.10 -14.35
C THR A 321 37.21 -1.76 -12.86
N GLY A 322 37.05 -2.77 -12.00
CA GLY A 322 36.97 -2.59 -10.54
C GLY A 322 35.65 -1.96 -10.08
N THR A 323 34.58 -2.17 -10.85
CA THR A 323 33.25 -1.61 -10.62
C THR A 323 32.18 -2.64 -11.03
N ILE A 324 30.91 -2.32 -10.78
CA ILE A 324 29.78 -3.12 -11.27
C ILE A 324 29.67 -3.03 -12.79
N ARG A 325 29.29 -4.14 -13.42
CA ARG A 325 29.18 -4.27 -14.87
C ARG A 325 28.04 -3.40 -15.40
N SER A 326 28.35 -2.55 -16.36
CA SER A 326 27.36 -1.79 -17.13
C SER A 326 26.35 -2.70 -17.83
N ARG A 327 25.06 -2.41 -17.66
CA ARG A 327 23.92 -3.10 -18.26
C ARG A 327 23.08 -2.12 -19.07
N PRO A 328 23.14 -2.13 -20.42
CA PRO A 328 22.21 -1.35 -21.23
C PRO A 328 20.79 -1.90 -21.06
N SER A 329 19.78 -1.03 -21.24
CA SER A 329 18.36 -1.40 -21.15
C SER A 329 17.65 -1.04 -22.45
N ARG A 330 16.61 -1.81 -22.85
CA ARG A 330 15.88 -1.61 -24.12
C ARG A 330 15.43 -0.15 -24.31
N VAL A 331 14.87 0.44 -23.26
CA VAL A 331 14.54 1.86 -23.15
C VAL A 331 15.44 2.51 -22.12
N SER A 332 16.07 3.63 -22.49
CA SER A 332 16.81 4.49 -21.57
C SER A 332 16.78 5.93 -22.12
N LEU A 333 16.05 6.83 -21.44
CA LEU A 333 15.79 8.21 -21.89
C LEU A 333 15.73 9.19 -20.72
N ILE A 334 15.77 10.49 -21.04
CA ILE A 334 15.43 11.56 -20.08
C ILE A 334 14.06 12.13 -20.45
N LEU A 335 13.24 12.34 -19.43
CA LEU A 335 11.95 12.98 -19.48
C LEU A 335 11.99 14.25 -18.66
N THR A 336 11.60 15.38 -19.26
CA THR A 336 11.48 16.66 -18.56
C THR A 336 10.01 17.07 -18.50
N LEU A 337 9.42 17.16 -17.32
CA LEU A 337 8.13 17.80 -17.09
C LEU A 337 8.31 19.33 -17.21
N TRP A 338 7.41 20.01 -17.92
CA TRP A 338 7.46 21.47 -18.11
C TRP A 338 6.35 22.18 -17.34
N SER A 339 5.09 21.87 -17.66
CA SER A 339 3.93 22.48 -17.01
C SER A 339 2.65 21.67 -17.27
N CYS A 340 1.69 21.80 -16.38
CA CYS A 340 0.30 21.41 -16.63
C CYS A 340 -0.56 22.68 -16.74
N LYS A 341 -1.56 22.70 -17.62
CA LYS A 341 -2.44 23.85 -17.81
C LYS A 341 -3.91 23.44 -17.86
N MET A 342 -4.77 24.41 -17.56
CA MET A 342 -6.23 24.27 -17.49
C MET A 342 -6.73 23.23 -16.49
N ILE A 343 -5.88 22.76 -15.57
CA ILE A 343 -6.26 21.78 -14.55
C ILE A 343 -7.41 22.36 -13.71
N PRO A 344 -8.56 21.67 -13.60
CA PRO A 344 -9.66 22.14 -12.77
C PRO A 344 -9.25 22.30 -11.32
N LEU A 345 -10.02 23.12 -10.59
CA LEU A 345 -9.81 23.33 -9.16
C LEU A 345 -10.87 22.56 -8.40
N PRO A 346 -10.54 21.93 -7.25
CA PRO A 346 -11.56 21.49 -6.31
C PRO A 346 -12.33 22.69 -5.75
N GLY A 347 -13.52 22.42 -5.24
CA GLY A 347 -14.39 23.38 -4.58
C GLY A 347 -13.86 23.85 -3.22
N VAL A 348 -14.50 24.89 -2.69
CA VAL A 348 -14.03 25.63 -1.49
C VAL A 348 -14.06 24.84 -0.18
N SER A 349 -14.70 23.67 -0.14
CA SER A 349 -14.70 22.75 1.00
C SER A 349 -13.40 21.94 1.15
N ILE A 350 -12.50 22.02 0.16
CA ILE A 350 -11.23 21.30 0.11
C ILE A 350 -10.06 22.29 0.05
N GLN A 351 -9.13 22.21 1.00
CA GLN A 351 -7.86 22.93 0.95
C GLN A 351 -6.78 22.06 0.29
N VAL A 352 -6.26 22.50 -0.86
CA VAL A 352 -5.15 21.84 -1.56
C VAL A 352 -3.83 22.12 -0.83
N LEU A 353 -3.18 21.05 -0.34
CA LEU A 353 -1.89 21.10 0.35
C LEU A 353 -0.72 20.95 -0.63
N SER A 354 -0.85 20.09 -1.64
CA SER A 354 0.18 19.81 -2.64
C SER A 354 -0.43 19.60 -4.02
N ARG A 355 0.37 19.82 -5.06
CA ARG A 355 0.09 19.53 -6.47
C ARG A 355 1.29 18.76 -7.01
N HIS A 356 1.09 17.69 -7.77
CA HIS A 356 2.17 16.84 -8.25
C HIS A 356 1.78 16.05 -9.50
N VAL A 357 2.77 15.47 -10.15
CA VAL A 357 2.61 14.40 -11.14
C VAL A 357 3.23 13.15 -10.56
N ARG A 358 2.49 12.05 -10.53
CA ARG A 358 3.05 10.70 -10.39
C ARG A 358 3.24 10.12 -11.79
N LEU A 359 4.38 9.46 -12.02
CA LEU A 359 4.64 8.76 -13.27
C LEU A 359 5.26 7.38 -13.03
N CYS A 360 4.89 6.44 -13.89
CA CYS A 360 5.44 5.08 -13.90
C CYS A 360 5.48 4.52 -15.33
N LEU A 361 6.30 3.49 -15.53
CA LEU A 361 6.23 2.68 -16.74
C LEU A 361 4.99 1.80 -16.66
N PHE A 362 4.25 1.72 -17.76
CA PHE A 362 2.94 1.06 -17.85
C PHE A 362 2.83 0.38 -19.21
N ASP A 363 2.22 -0.81 -19.29
CA ASP A 363 2.03 -1.56 -20.55
C ASP A 363 0.60 -1.47 -21.11
N GLY A 364 -0.17 -0.46 -20.69
CA GLY A 364 -1.60 -0.36 -21.01
C GLY A 364 -2.51 -1.16 -20.06
N ASN A 365 -1.95 -2.00 -19.17
CA ASN A 365 -2.74 -2.79 -18.22
C ASN A 365 -2.16 -2.83 -16.79
N LYS A 366 -0.84 -2.85 -16.62
CA LYS A 366 -0.19 -2.89 -15.30
C LYS A 366 1.01 -1.95 -15.21
N VAL A 367 1.27 -1.49 -13.98
CA VAL A 367 2.47 -0.75 -13.62
C VAL A 367 3.67 -1.70 -13.63
N LEU A 368 4.78 -1.26 -14.22
CA LEU A 368 6.00 -2.04 -14.48
C LEU A 368 7.24 -1.55 -13.72
N SER A 369 7.18 -0.36 -13.11
CA SER A 369 8.31 0.27 -12.42
C SER A 369 7.89 0.82 -11.06
N ASN A 370 8.85 1.39 -10.35
CA ASN A 370 8.52 2.30 -9.27
C ASN A 370 7.69 3.48 -9.78
N ILE A 371 6.85 4.02 -8.89
CA ILE A 371 6.07 5.23 -9.12
C ILE A 371 6.90 6.41 -8.62
N HIS A 372 7.28 7.30 -9.53
CA HIS A 372 8.06 8.49 -9.20
C HIS A 372 7.13 9.70 -9.07
N THR A 373 7.32 10.52 -8.03
CA THR A 373 6.49 11.71 -7.77
C THR A 373 7.30 12.98 -7.97
N VAL A 374 6.80 13.91 -8.78
CA VAL A 374 7.35 15.25 -8.95
C VAL A 374 6.32 16.28 -8.48
N ARG A 375 6.65 17.05 -7.45
CA ARG A 375 5.82 18.14 -6.91
C ARG A 375 5.91 19.36 -7.82
N ALA A 376 4.75 19.95 -8.09
CA ALA A 376 4.63 21.15 -8.91
C ALA A 376 4.67 22.44 -8.06
N THR A 377 5.18 23.50 -8.68
CA THR A 377 5.01 24.87 -8.20
C THR A 377 3.82 25.53 -8.90
N TRP A 378 3.17 26.51 -8.27
CA TRP A 378 2.01 27.20 -8.83
C TRP A 378 1.99 28.66 -8.35
N GLN A 379 1.23 29.51 -9.03
CA GLN A 379 1.07 30.92 -8.67
C GLN A 379 -0.41 31.23 -8.38
N PRO A 380 -0.75 31.98 -7.31
CA PRO A 380 -2.13 32.38 -7.02
C PRO A 380 -2.84 33.11 -8.17
N LYS A 381 -2.09 33.86 -9.01
CA LYS A 381 -2.61 34.54 -10.20
C LYS A 381 -2.95 33.59 -11.37
N LYS A 382 -2.48 32.34 -11.33
CA LYS A 382 -2.68 31.30 -12.37
C LYS A 382 -2.91 29.92 -11.72
N PRO A 383 -3.98 29.72 -10.95
CA PRO A 383 -4.16 28.53 -10.11
C PRO A 383 -4.36 27.24 -10.92
N LYS A 384 -4.86 27.34 -12.16
CA LYS A 384 -4.98 26.25 -13.14
C LYS A 384 -3.68 25.95 -13.91
N THR A 385 -2.55 26.54 -13.53
CA THR A 385 -1.24 26.33 -14.18
C THR A 385 -0.20 25.89 -13.16
N TRP A 386 0.35 24.70 -13.40
CA TRP A 386 1.34 24.05 -12.56
C TRP A 386 2.67 24.05 -13.33
N ASN A 387 3.78 24.35 -12.68
CA ASN A 387 5.10 24.47 -13.32
C ASN A 387 6.12 23.59 -12.59
N PHE A 388 7.00 22.97 -13.37
CA PHE A 388 8.07 22.11 -12.85
C PHE A 388 9.42 22.74 -13.16
N SER A 389 10.39 22.55 -12.27
CA SER A 389 11.75 23.03 -12.49
C SER A 389 12.49 22.05 -13.40
N PRO A 390 12.85 22.40 -14.65
CA PRO A 390 13.43 21.44 -15.61
C PRO A 390 14.88 21.06 -15.30
N GLN A 391 15.46 21.63 -14.23
CA GLN A 391 16.74 21.22 -13.66
C GLN A 391 16.83 21.76 -12.23
N ILE A 392 17.19 20.90 -11.27
CA ILE A 392 17.61 21.32 -9.94
C ILE A 392 19.06 21.81 -9.97
N THR A 393 19.30 23.00 -9.42
CA THR A 393 20.63 23.51 -9.11
C THR A 393 20.68 23.98 -7.66
N GLY A 394 21.80 23.71 -6.97
CA GLY A 394 21.99 24.06 -5.57
C GLY A 394 20.98 23.41 -4.62
N ILE A 395 20.39 24.22 -3.74
CA ILE A 395 19.56 23.82 -2.60
C ILE A 395 18.10 23.47 -2.91
N LEU A 396 17.66 23.55 -4.18
CA LEU A 396 16.24 23.29 -4.51
C LEU A 396 15.88 21.82 -4.24
N PRO A 397 14.77 21.50 -3.55
CA PRO A 397 14.43 20.11 -3.18
C PRO A 397 14.23 19.15 -4.36
N CYS A 398 14.75 17.92 -4.25
CA CYS A 398 14.73 16.85 -5.24
C CYS A 398 13.32 16.49 -5.73
N LEU A 399 12.32 16.66 -4.86
CA LEU A 399 10.91 16.45 -5.19
C LEU A 399 10.39 17.45 -6.23
N LEU A 400 11.08 18.57 -6.47
CA LEU A 400 10.73 19.56 -7.50
C LEU A 400 11.44 19.32 -8.85
N ASP A 401 12.24 18.25 -8.99
CA ASP A 401 12.98 17.96 -10.21
C ASP A 401 12.04 17.51 -11.33
N GLY A 402 11.77 18.40 -12.28
CA GLY A 402 11.07 18.05 -13.50
C GLY A 402 11.88 17.09 -14.38
N ASP A 403 13.19 16.94 -14.17
CA ASP A 403 14.08 16.13 -15.01
C ASP A 403 14.30 14.72 -14.45
N CYS A 404 13.64 13.75 -15.06
CA CYS A 404 13.64 12.34 -14.67
C CYS A 404 14.43 11.50 -15.68
N PHE A 405 15.24 10.54 -15.21
CA PHE A 405 15.63 9.41 -16.06
C PHE A 405 14.54 8.33 -16.03
N LEU A 406 14.36 7.64 -17.15
CA LEU A 406 13.57 6.42 -17.21
C LEU A 406 14.39 5.31 -17.87
N ARG A 407 14.37 4.14 -17.24
CA ARG A 407 14.93 2.89 -17.76
C ARG A 407 13.88 1.80 -17.74
N SER A 408 13.79 1.02 -18.81
CA SER A 408 12.93 -0.17 -18.87
C SER A 408 13.51 -1.23 -19.79
N ASN A 409 13.53 -2.48 -19.34
CA ASN A 409 13.86 -3.64 -20.16
C ASN A 409 12.63 -4.53 -20.44
N SER A 410 11.42 -4.04 -20.12
CA SER A 410 10.17 -4.71 -20.48
C SER A 410 10.08 -4.87 -22.00
N SER A 411 9.70 -6.07 -22.45
CA SER A 411 9.51 -6.42 -23.86
C SER A 411 8.17 -5.96 -24.44
N SER A 412 7.22 -5.50 -23.61
CA SER A 412 5.85 -5.18 -24.03
C SER A 412 5.81 -4.24 -25.25
N PRO A 413 4.96 -4.50 -26.27
CA PRO A 413 4.76 -3.58 -27.40
C PRO A 413 4.06 -2.30 -26.94
N ASP A 414 3.13 -2.40 -26.00
CA ASP A 414 2.39 -1.29 -25.41
C ASP A 414 3.17 -0.58 -24.29
N LEU A 415 4.50 -0.74 -24.21
CA LEU A 415 5.31 -0.06 -23.21
C LEU A 415 5.20 1.47 -23.38
N GLY A 416 4.73 2.15 -22.34
CA GLY A 416 4.58 3.59 -22.26
C GLY A 416 4.86 4.14 -20.87
N ILE A 417 4.61 5.45 -20.73
CA ILE A 417 4.67 6.18 -19.47
C ILE A 417 3.25 6.62 -19.13
N LEU A 418 2.75 6.17 -17.98
CA LEU A 418 1.52 6.67 -17.39
C LEU A 418 1.85 7.88 -16.52
N PHE A 419 1.10 8.97 -16.67
CA PHE A 419 1.13 10.14 -15.80
C PHE A 419 -0.23 10.29 -15.12
N GLU A 420 -0.21 10.50 -13.81
CA GLU A 420 -1.38 10.89 -13.02
C GLU A 420 -1.10 12.25 -12.38
N LEU A 421 -1.95 13.25 -12.62
CA LEU A 421 -1.84 14.55 -11.95
C LEU A 421 -2.57 14.45 -10.62
N GLY A 422 -1.86 14.62 -9.51
CA GLY A 422 -2.42 14.49 -8.17
C GLY A 422 -2.52 15.81 -7.41
N ILE A 423 -3.48 15.86 -6.48
CA ILE A 423 -3.49 16.82 -5.37
C ILE A 423 -3.59 16.08 -4.03
N SER A 424 -2.71 16.44 -3.10
CA SER A 424 -2.91 16.11 -1.68
C SER A 424 -3.74 17.21 -1.05
N TYR A 425 -4.74 16.87 -0.24
CA TYR A 425 -5.69 17.83 0.30
C TYR A 425 -6.03 17.59 1.77
N ILE A 426 -6.67 18.58 2.39
CA ILE A 426 -7.38 18.46 3.66
C ILE A 426 -8.82 18.99 3.49
N ARG A 427 -9.81 18.28 4.03
CA ARG A 427 -11.23 18.69 3.99
C ARG A 427 -11.51 19.67 5.12
N ASN A 428 -11.99 20.87 4.78
CA ASN A 428 -12.17 21.97 5.73
C ASN A 428 -13.18 21.65 6.86
N SER A 429 -14.16 20.79 6.59
CA SER A 429 -15.22 20.43 7.56
C SER A 429 -14.84 19.30 8.52
N THR A 430 -13.89 18.42 8.17
CA THR A 430 -13.56 17.21 8.97
C THR A 430 -12.09 17.15 9.40
N GLY A 431 -11.20 17.93 8.79
CA GLY A 431 -9.74 17.81 8.98
C GLY A 431 -9.13 16.56 8.33
N GLU A 432 -9.94 15.75 7.64
CA GLU A 432 -9.51 14.55 6.93
C GLU A 432 -8.56 14.88 5.78
N ARG A 433 -7.52 14.07 5.59
CA ARG A 433 -6.55 14.23 4.51
C ARG A 433 -6.71 13.13 3.46
N GLY A 434 -6.50 13.48 2.19
CA GLY A 434 -6.56 12.52 1.10
C GLY A 434 -5.78 12.95 -0.13
N GLU A 435 -5.86 12.12 -1.17
CA GLU A 435 -5.20 12.29 -2.46
C GLU A 435 -6.22 12.06 -3.60
N LEU A 436 -6.34 13.02 -4.51
CA LEU A 436 -7.20 12.93 -5.69
C LEU A 436 -6.37 12.98 -6.97
N SER A 437 -6.76 12.17 -7.95
CA SER A 437 -6.41 12.34 -9.34
C SER A 437 -7.22 13.49 -9.94
N CYS A 438 -6.51 14.46 -10.53
CA CYS A 438 -7.05 15.53 -11.36
C CYS A 438 -7.12 15.15 -12.85
N GLY A 439 -6.90 13.87 -13.17
CA GLY A 439 -6.80 13.33 -14.53
C GLY A 439 -5.45 12.69 -14.83
N TRP A 440 -5.44 11.80 -15.81
CA TRP A 440 -4.31 10.97 -16.21
C TRP A 440 -4.07 11.04 -17.71
N VAL A 441 -2.88 10.65 -18.16
CA VAL A 441 -2.60 10.43 -19.59
C VAL A 441 -1.51 9.38 -19.78
N PHE A 442 -1.61 8.63 -20.87
CA PHE A 442 -0.69 7.55 -21.21
C PHE A 442 0.06 7.86 -22.51
N LEU A 443 1.38 7.96 -22.44
CA LEU A 443 2.27 8.13 -23.59
C LEU A 443 2.96 6.81 -23.93
N LYS A 444 2.48 6.11 -24.98
CA LYS A 444 3.24 4.98 -25.54
C LYS A 444 4.64 5.45 -25.96
N LEU A 445 5.65 4.61 -25.74
CA LEU A 445 7.04 4.89 -26.14
C LEU A 445 7.39 4.30 -27.51
N PHE A 446 6.50 3.48 -28.07
CA PHE A 446 6.60 2.90 -29.41
C PHE A 446 5.28 3.12 -30.14
N ASP A 447 5.33 3.23 -31.47
CA ASP A 447 4.12 3.18 -32.30
C ASP A 447 3.68 1.73 -32.57
N GLY A 448 2.57 1.57 -33.31
CA GLY A 448 2.03 0.24 -33.67
C GLY A 448 2.94 -0.61 -34.56
N SER A 449 4.01 -0.05 -35.12
CA SER A 449 5.05 -0.77 -35.87
C SER A 449 6.29 -1.08 -35.03
N GLY A 450 6.30 -0.71 -33.74
CA GLY A 450 7.43 -0.91 -32.83
C GLY A 450 8.55 0.12 -32.98
N ILE A 451 8.33 1.23 -33.70
CA ILE A 451 9.33 2.30 -33.85
C ILE A 451 9.29 3.20 -32.60
N PRO A 452 10.45 3.55 -31.99
CA PRO A 452 10.50 4.44 -30.83
C PRO A 452 9.94 5.83 -31.14
N MET A 453 9.11 6.35 -30.24
CA MET A 453 8.54 7.69 -30.34
C MET A 453 9.63 8.78 -30.33
N PRO A 454 9.53 9.81 -31.19
CA PRO A 454 10.61 10.78 -31.39
C PRO A 454 10.88 11.62 -30.13
N ALA A 455 12.14 11.94 -29.89
CA ALA A 455 12.57 12.79 -28.78
C ALA A 455 12.23 14.27 -29.04
N LYS A 456 11.00 14.67 -28.69
CA LYS A 456 10.46 16.02 -28.82
C LYS A 456 9.64 16.43 -27.59
N THR A 457 9.10 17.65 -27.62
CA THR A 457 8.05 18.07 -26.69
C THR A 457 6.71 17.54 -27.15
N TYR A 458 5.91 17.04 -26.20
CA TYR A 458 4.56 16.54 -26.37
C TYR A 458 3.59 17.38 -25.55
N GLU A 459 2.45 17.70 -26.14
CA GLU A 459 1.27 18.25 -25.48
C GLU A 459 0.27 17.11 -25.35
N LEU A 460 0.03 16.69 -24.11
CA LEU A 460 -0.74 15.50 -23.75
C LEU A 460 -2.03 15.93 -23.06
N TYR A 461 -3.17 15.75 -23.73
CA TYR A 461 -4.48 16.02 -23.16
C TYR A 461 -4.83 14.96 -22.12
N LEU A 462 -5.46 15.39 -21.02
CA LEU A 462 -5.76 14.52 -19.89
C LEU A 462 -7.15 13.90 -20.01
N ASN A 463 -7.25 12.64 -19.63
CA ASN A 463 -8.49 11.91 -19.41
C ASN A 463 -8.89 12.03 -17.94
N GLY A 464 -10.19 12.08 -17.67
CA GLY A 464 -10.73 11.94 -16.31
C GLY A 464 -10.76 10.47 -15.89
N GLY A 465 -11.22 10.20 -14.67
CA GLY A 465 -11.29 8.83 -14.17
C GLY A 465 -9.92 8.25 -13.84
N THR A 466 -9.81 6.94 -14.04
CA THR A 466 -8.60 6.11 -13.92
C THR A 466 -8.21 5.53 -15.29
N PRO A 467 -6.97 4.99 -15.46
CA PRO A 467 -6.53 4.36 -16.71
C PRO A 467 -7.35 3.18 -17.23
N TYR A 468 -8.30 2.69 -16.43
CA TYR A 468 -9.17 1.55 -16.75
C TYR A 468 -10.61 1.98 -17.09
N GLU A 469 -11.01 3.20 -16.73
CA GLU A 469 -12.25 3.83 -17.17
C GLU A 469 -12.05 4.42 -18.58
N LYS A 470 -13.08 4.34 -19.42
CA LYS A 470 -13.07 4.93 -20.77
C LYS A 470 -13.98 6.16 -20.81
N ASP A 471 -13.66 7.09 -21.71
CA ASP A 471 -14.51 8.20 -22.14
C ASP A 471 -14.97 9.17 -21.01
N ILE A 472 -14.23 9.20 -19.90
CA ILE A 472 -14.45 10.16 -18.81
C ILE A 472 -13.68 11.45 -19.10
N GLU A 473 -14.40 12.57 -19.22
CA GLU A 473 -13.79 13.89 -19.36
C GLU A 473 -13.33 14.46 -18.02
N VAL A 474 -12.17 15.13 -18.00
CA VAL A 474 -11.65 15.81 -16.79
C VAL A 474 -12.57 16.97 -16.33
N ASP A 475 -13.12 17.72 -17.29
CA ASP A 475 -14.02 18.85 -17.04
C ASP A 475 -15.12 18.93 -18.11
N PRO A 476 -16.29 18.30 -17.88
CA PRO A 476 -17.41 18.31 -18.82
C PRO A 476 -18.03 19.69 -19.08
N SER A 477 -17.58 20.76 -18.39
CA SER A 477 -18.00 22.13 -18.73
C SER A 477 -17.29 22.70 -19.96
N VAL A 478 -16.14 22.11 -20.35
CA VAL A 478 -15.35 22.50 -21.52
C VAL A 478 -15.98 21.98 -22.82
N SER A 479 -16.47 20.74 -22.81
CA SER A 479 -17.02 20.07 -24.01
C SER A 479 -18.48 20.40 -24.30
N ARG A 480 -19.29 20.75 -23.29
CA ARG A 480 -20.73 21.09 -23.39
C ARG A 480 -21.11 22.28 -24.29
N ARG A 481 -20.17 22.84 -25.07
CA ARG A 481 -20.40 23.92 -26.05
C ARG A 481 -19.97 23.57 -27.49
N ALA A 482 -19.67 22.31 -27.80
CA ALA A 482 -19.01 21.91 -29.05
C ALA A 482 -19.87 21.88 -30.34
N HIS A 483 -21.04 22.53 -30.38
CA HIS A 483 -21.88 22.65 -31.60
C HIS A 483 -21.51 23.91 -32.42
N GLY A 484 -20.29 23.95 -32.97
CA GLY A 484 -19.84 25.12 -33.75
C GLY A 484 -18.62 24.86 -34.65
N ASN A 485 -18.43 25.74 -35.63
CA ASN A 485 -17.38 25.70 -36.67
C ASN A 485 -15.98 25.37 -36.13
N VAL A 486 -15.09 24.87 -37.00
CA VAL A 486 -13.69 24.48 -36.72
C VAL A 486 -12.91 25.46 -35.83
N PHE A 487 -13.12 26.77 -35.98
CA PHE A 487 -12.53 27.79 -35.10
C PHE A 487 -12.95 27.66 -33.62
N HIS A 488 -14.21 27.33 -33.35
CA HIS A 488 -14.72 27.04 -32.01
C HIS A 488 -14.09 25.76 -31.45
N GLN A 489 -13.99 24.69 -32.24
CA GLN A 489 -13.31 23.44 -31.84
C GLN A 489 -11.83 23.68 -31.48
N MET A 490 -11.13 24.53 -32.26
CA MET A 490 -9.75 24.93 -31.96
C MET A 490 -9.65 25.78 -30.68
N MET A 491 -10.68 26.55 -30.33
CA MET A 491 -10.75 27.30 -29.08
C MET A 491 -11.12 26.43 -27.86
N THR A 492 -11.91 25.36 -28.03
CA THR A 492 -12.21 24.40 -26.94
C THR A 492 -11.00 23.50 -26.64
N MET A 493 -10.26 23.05 -27.66
CA MET A 493 -8.98 22.32 -27.48
C MET A 493 -8.01 23.08 -26.56
N ARG A 494 -7.82 24.39 -26.78
CA ARG A 494 -6.96 25.26 -25.93
C ARG A 494 -7.43 25.40 -24.48
N ARG A 495 -8.65 24.98 -24.17
CA ARG A 495 -9.24 25.00 -22.82
C ARG A 495 -9.22 23.63 -22.14
N GLN A 496 -8.90 22.55 -22.86
CA GLN A 496 -8.81 21.22 -22.26
C GLN A 496 -7.59 21.12 -21.32
N PRO A 497 -7.71 20.40 -20.19
CA PRO A 497 -6.59 20.10 -19.30
C PRO A 497 -5.50 19.30 -20.03
N HIS A 498 -4.24 19.76 -19.93
CA HIS A 498 -3.11 19.12 -20.61
C HIS A 498 -1.80 19.23 -19.84
N LEU A 499 -0.92 18.24 -20.07
CA LEU A 499 0.45 18.14 -19.60
C LEU A 499 1.42 18.41 -20.75
N LEU A 500 2.43 19.26 -20.50
CA LEU A 500 3.57 19.47 -21.40
C LEU A 500 4.80 18.73 -20.87
N VAL A 501 5.29 17.78 -21.67
CA VAL A 501 6.43 16.92 -21.33
C VAL A 501 7.41 16.84 -22.50
N LYS A 502 8.71 16.73 -22.23
CA LYS A 502 9.76 16.64 -23.25
C LYS A 502 10.57 15.37 -23.10
N LEU A 503 10.60 14.54 -24.13
CA LEU A 503 11.49 13.39 -24.22
C LEU A 503 12.84 13.80 -24.82
N ARG A 504 13.93 13.29 -24.27
CA ARG A 504 15.31 13.53 -24.72
C ARG A 504 16.09 12.21 -24.81
N THR A 505 16.84 12.06 -25.90
CA THR A 505 17.80 10.96 -26.03
C THR A 505 19.01 11.17 -25.11
N LEU A 506 19.59 10.08 -24.64
CA LEU A 506 20.80 10.12 -23.83
C LEU A 506 22.04 10.37 -24.69
N ASN A 507 22.86 11.33 -24.27
CA ASN A 507 24.26 11.41 -24.72
C ASN A 507 25.05 10.19 -24.18
N ARG A 508 26.24 9.94 -24.75
CA ARG A 508 27.09 8.79 -24.38
C ARG A 508 27.37 8.72 -22.88
N ARG A 509 27.86 9.80 -22.26
CA ARG A 509 28.20 9.85 -20.83
C ARG A 509 26.99 9.52 -19.94
N SER A 510 25.83 10.13 -20.22
CA SER A 510 24.61 9.86 -19.45
C SER A 510 24.12 8.41 -19.62
N ARG A 511 24.31 7.82 -20.81
CA ARG A 511 23.99 6.40 -21.07
C ARG A 511 24.92 5.45 -20.31
N ASP A 512 26.22 5.72 -20.33
CA ASP A 512 27.23 4.91 -19.64
C ASP A 512 26.97 4.94 -18.13
N ILE A 513 26.72 6.12 -17.56
CA ILE A 513 26.35 6.35 -16.15
C ILE A 513 25.05 5.65 -15.79
N LEU A 514 23.96 5.88 -16.53
CA LEU A 514 22.66 5.25 -16.25
C LEU A 514 22.71 3.72 -16.34
N SER A 515 23.61 3.15 -17.14
CA SER A 515 23.72 1.70 -17.31
C SER A 515 24.27 0.97 -16.08
N LEU A 516 24.71 1.69 -15.03
CA LEU A 516 25.10 1.12 -13.73
C LEU A 516 23.91 0.92 -12.76
N LEU A 517 22.74 1.48 -13.09
CA LEU A 517 21.51 1.37 -12.29
C LEU A 517 20.71 0.08 -12.62
N PRO A 518 19.60 -0.24 -11.94
CA PRO A 518 18.71 -1.32 -12.36
C PRO A 518 18.16 -1.06 -13.77
N GLU A 519 17.90 -2.13 -14.52
CA GLU A 519 17.40 -2.05 -15.89
C GLU A 519 15.99 -1.43 -15.99
N THR A 520 15.18 -1.57 -14.94
CA THR A 520 13.89 -0.88 -14.80
C THR A 520 13.93 0.01 -13.57
N LEU A 521 13.98 1.33 -13.75
CA LEU A 521 13.95 2.32 -12.68
C LEU A 521 13.58 3.70 -13.25
N ILE A 522 12.80 4.47 -12.48
CA ILE A 522 12.57 5.90 -12.69
C ILE A 522 13.12 6.68 -11.50
N GLY A 523 13.79 7.81 -11.76
CA GLY A 523 14.22 8.72 -10.71
C GLY A 523 14.61 10.09 -11.24
N SER A 524 14.82 11.03 -10.32
CA SER A 524 15.33 12.37 -10.62
C SER A 524 16.77 12.31 -11.12
N MET A 525 17.10 13.13 -12.11
CA MET A 525 18.48 13.30 -12.59
C MET A 525 19.41 13.83 -11.50
N SER A 526 18.90 14.62 -10.54
CA SER A 526 19.67 15.12 -9.40
C SER A 526 20.15 14.03 -8.42
N SER A 527 19.48 12.87 -8.36
CA SER A 527 19.84 11.77 -7.44
C SER A 527 20.76 10.70 -8.05
N ILE A 528 21.02 10.76 -9.36
CA ILE A 528 21.70 9.70 -10.13
C ILE A 528 23.04 9.25 -9.52
N HIS A 529 23.85 10.19 -9.02
CA HIS A 529 25.17 9.90 -8.44
C HIS A 529 25.05 9.12 -7.13
N LEU A 530 24.11 9.49 -6.27
CA LEU A 530 23.84 8.81 -4.99
C LEU A 530 23.38 7.36 -5.22
N LEU A 531 22.50 7.16 -6.20
CA LEU A 531 22.02 5.83 -6.60
C LEU A 531 23.16 4.94 -7.13
N ILE A 532 24.12 5.52 -7.85
CA ILE A 532 25.28 4.80 -8.38
C ILE A 532 26.29 4.47 -7.29
N PHE A 533 26.59 5.37 -6.36
CA PHE A 533 27.45 5.06 -5.21
C PHE A 533 26.84 3.92 -4.37
N TYR A 534 25.54 3.96 -4.11
CA TYR A 534 24.86 2.84 -3.44
C TYR A 534 24.95 1.52 -4.22
N ARG A 535 24.73 1.55 -5.54
CA ARG A 535 24.87 0.39 -6.44
C ARG A 535 26.31 -0.14 -6.50
N GLN A 536 27.31 0.74 -6.40
CA GLN A 536 28.72 0.37 -6.31
C GLN A 536 29.05 -0.30 -4.97
N ILE A 537 28.60 0.29 -3.85
CA ILE A 537 28.75 -0.29 -2.49
C ILE A 537 28.05 -1.66 -2.38
N LEU A 538 26.88 -1.83 -3.00
CA LEU A 538 26.25 -3.15 -3.15
C LEU A 538 27.19 -4.14 -3.85
N GLY A 539 27.83 -3.73 -4.95
CA GLY A 539 28.80 -4.54 -5.68
C GLY A 539 30.04 -4.91 -4.87
N ASP A 540 30.65 -3.92 -4.20
CA ASP A 540 31.80 -4.14 -3.33
C ASP A 540 31.46 -5.15 -2.21
N VAL A 541 30.44 -4.85 -1.40
CA VAL A 541 30.09 -5.62 -0.21
C VAL A 541 29.49 -7.00 -0.53
N LEU A 542 28.62 -7.11 -1.54
CA LEU A 542 27.90 -8.36 -1.83
C LEU A 542 28.65 -9.32 -2.78
N LEU A 543 29.62 -8.83 -3.57
CA LEU A 543 30.29 -9.65 -4.58
C LEU A 543 31.81 -9.73 -4.44
N LYS A 544 32.48 -8.62 -4.09
CA LYS A 544 33.94 -8.50 -4.24
C LYS A 544 34.70 -8.59 -2.92
N ASP A 545 34.16 -8.05 -1.83
CA ASP A 545 34.76 -8.15 -0.49
C ASP A 545 34.43 -9.49 0.22
N ARG A 546 33.64 -10.36 -0.43
CA ARG A 546 33.29 -11.70 0.09
C ARG A 546 34.34 -12.74 -0.27
N MET A 547 34.84 -13.45 0.74
CA MET A 547 35.78 -14.57 0.56
C MET A 547 35.20 -15.73 -0.25
N SER A 548 33.88 -15.92 -0.22
CA SER A 548 33.15 -16.87 -1.06
C SER A 548 31.73 -16.38 -1.32
N MET A 549 31.26 -16.48 -2.56
CA MET A 549 29.86 -16.20 -2.91
C MET A 549 28.88 -17.16 -2.22
N GLN A 550 29.34 -18.36 -1.85
CA GLN A 550 28.55 -19.39 -1.17
C GLN A 550 28.54 -19.24 0.36
N SER A 551 29.27 -18.27 0.94
CA SER A 551 29.17 -17.99 2.38
C SER A 551 27.73 -17.60 2.74
N ALA A 552 27.29 -17.98 3.93
CA ALA A 552 26.02 -17.56 4.53
C ALA A 552 26.23 -16.60 5.72
N GLU A 553 27.44 -16.04 5.88
CA GLU A 553 27.76 -15.09 6.94
C GLU A 553 26.93 -13.82 6.83
N PHE A 554 26.54 -13.28 7.99
CA PHE A 554 25.71 -12.09 8.08
C PHE A 554 26.47 -10.83 7.63
N ILE A 555 25.91 -10.11 6.65
CA ILE A 555 26.49 -8.88 6.11
C ILE A 555 25.98 -7.68 6.92
N SER A 556 26.75 -7.27 7.94
CA SER A 556 26.44 -6.10 8.76
C SER A 556 26.92 -4.79 8.13
N ASN A 557 26.23 -4.29 7.10
CA ASN A 557 26.51 -2.98 6.51
C ASN A 557 25.34 -1.99 6.72
N PRO A 558 25.56 -0.87 7.46
CA PRO A 558 24.48 0.07 7.78
C PRO A 558 23.97 0.82 6.54
N VAL A 559 24.82 1.09 5.54
CA VAL A 559 24.42 1.81 4.32
C VAL A 559 23.53 0.92 3.45
N LEU A 560 23.83 -0.38 3.32
CA LEU A 560 22.95 -1.34 2.66
C LEU A 560 21.56 -1.41 3.31
N ALA A 561 21.50 -1.36 4.64
CA ALA A 561 20.26 -1.46 5.41
C ALA A 561 19.44 -0.15 5.48
N THR A 562 20.07 1.02 5.29
CA THR A 562 19.43 2.34 5.50
C THR A 562 19.19 3.12 4.22
N PHE A 563 20.13 3.17 3.27
CA PHE A 563 20.00 3.97 2.06
C PHE A 563 18.71 3.70 1.25
N PRO A 564 18.22 2.45 1.09
CA PRO A 564 16.93 2.20 0.45
C PRO A 564 15.78 2.91 1.15
N LYS A 565 15.80 2.98 2.48
CA LYS A 565 14.77 3.68 3.28
C LYS A 565 14.88 5.19 3.14
N LEU A 566 16.09 5.73 2.92
CA LEU A 566 16.30 7.15 2.68
C LEU A 566 15.63 7.62 1.39
N LEU A 567 15.60 6.79 0.34
CA LEU A 567 14.95 7.14 -0.94
C LEU A 567 13.45 7.44 -0.81
N GLU A 568 12.80 6.88 0.21
CA GLU A 568 11.40 7.11 0.53
C GLU A 568 11.19 8.39 1.37
N GLN A 569 12.26 9.12 1.69
CA GLN A 569 12.29 10.34 2.52
C GLN A 569 12.98 11.50 1.76
N PRO A 570 12.25 12.25 0.91
CA PRO A 570 12.82 13.29 0.04
C PRO A 570 13.71 14.30 0.78
N ASP A 571 13.26 14.76 1.94
CA ASP A 571 13.95 15.75 2.77
C ASP A 571 15.35 15.27 3.20
N VAL A 572 15.50 13.96 3.46
CA VAL A 572 16.78 13.35 3.86
C VAL A 572 17.66 13.08 2.63
N MET A 573 17.06 12.70 1.49
CA MET A 573 17.77 12.62 0.22
C MET A 573 18.33 13.98 -0.22
N ASP A 574 17.61 15.07 0.04
CA ASP A 574 18.09 16.42 -0.21
C ASP A 574 19.23 16.83 0.72
N ALA A 575 19.12 16.54 2.02
CA ALA A 575 20.23 16.76 2.95
C ALA A 575 21.50 16.00 2.51
N LEU A 576 21.37 14.73 2.12
CA LEU A 576 22.47 13.92 1.60
C LEU A 576 23.04 14.48 0.28
N ARG A 577 22.18 14.88 -0.65
CA ARG A 577 22.57 15.47 -1.94
C ARG A 577 23.30 16.79 -1.78
N ILE A 578 22.82 17.68 -0.89
CA ILE A 578 23.45 18.97 -0.60
C ILE A 578 24.80 18.75 0.09
N SER A 579 24.85 17.92 1.13
CA SER A 579 26.11 17.56 1.82
C SER A 579 27.13 16.94 0.86
N TRP A 580 26.70 16.06 -0.04
CA TRP A 580 27.57 15.51 -1.07
C TRP A 580 28.05 16.58 -2.05
N ALA A 581 27.19 17.47 -2.53
CA ALA A 581 27.58 18.54 -3.46
C ALA A 581 28.59 19.51 -2.82
N GLU A 582 28.42 19.85 -1.54
CA GLU A 582 29.39 20.62 -0.76
C GLU A 582 30.72 19.88 -0.65
N LYS A 583 30.71 18.61 -0.23
CA LYS A 583 31.91 17.77 -0.16
C LYS A 583 32.62 17.68 -1.51
N GLU A 584 31.89 17.40 -2.57
CA GLU A 584 32.42 17.29 -3.93
C GLU A 584 33.04 18.61 -4.40
N SER A 585 32.51 19.77 -4.00
CA SER A 585 33.10 21.08 -4.32
C SER A 585 34.51 21.26 -3.76
N THR A 586 34.84 20.61 -2.62
CA THR A 586 36.17 20.66 -1.98
C THR A 586 37.20 19.74 -2.63
N LEU A 587 36.78 18.78 -3.47
CA LEU A 587 37.67 17.79 -4.06
C LEU A 587 38.49 18.35 -5.23
N LYS A 588 39.78 18.04 -5.25
CA LYS A 588 40.67 18.35 -6.38
C LYS A 588 40.22 17.58 -7.61
N ARG A 589 40.47 18.14 -8.81
CA ARG A 589 40.10 17.52 -10.09
C ARG A 589 40.71 16.12 -10.29
N SER A 590 41.86 15.82 -9.69
CA SER A 590 42.47 14.48 -9.67
C SER A 590 41.72 13.49 -8.77
N GLU A 591 41.19 13.94 -7.62
CA GLU A 591 40.40 13.11 -6.70
C GLU A 591 39.06 12.73 -7.32
N LYS A 592 38.42 13.66 -8.07
CA LYS A 592 37.16 13.42 -8.79
C LYS A 592 37.23 12.37 -9.91
N ILE A 593 38.43 11.93 -10.30
CA ILE A 593 38.64 10.96 -11.39
C ILE A 593 38.71 9.52 -10.86
N HIS A 594 39.06 9.31 -9.59
CA HIS A 594 39.16 7.99 -8.97
C HIS A 594 37.84 7.63 -8.24
N SER A 595 36.95 6.87 -8.89
CA SER A 595 35.64 6.49 -8.32
C SER A 595 35.76 5.86 -6.93
N LYS A 596 36.70 4.94 -6.75
CA LYS A 596 36.93 4.24 -5.47
C LYS A 596 37.21 5.18 -4.29
N GLY A 597 37.83 6.33 -4.54
CA GLY A 597 38.08 7.36 -3.52
C GLY A 597 36.90 8.32 -3.28
N LEU A 598 35.85 8.25 -4.12
CA LEU A 598 34.57 8.90 -3.91
C LEU A 598 33.64 7.99 -3.08
N ASP A 599 33.67 6.67 -3.35
CA ASP A 599 32.88 5.68 -2.60
C ASP A 599 33.25 5.69 -1.09
N ASP A 600 34.54 5.59 -0.76
CA ASP A 600 35.05 5.69 0.63
C ASP A 600 34.68 7.03 1.31
N ARG A 601 34.53 8.10 0.53
CA ARG A 601 34.17 9.46 1.03
C ARG A 601 32.68 9.74 1.02
N PHE A 602 31.87 8.88 0.41
CA PHE A 602 30.41 8.89 0.51
C PHE A 602 29.94 8.14 1.77
N LEU A 603 30.78 7.24 2.29
CA LEU A 603 30.58 6.53 3.55
C LEU A 603 30.99 7.35 4.80
N MET A 604 31.67 8.50 4.63
CA MET A 604 32.14 9.41 5.69
C MET A 604 31.37 10.73 5.75
#